data_AF-A0A8J4WEW1-F1
#
_entry.id   AF-A0A8J4WEW1-F1
#
_cell.length_a   1.000
_cell.length_b   1.000
_cell.length_c   1.000
_cell.angle_alpha   90.00
_cell.angle_beta   90.00
_cell.angle_gamma   90.00
#
_symmetry.space_group_name_H-M   'P 1'
#
loop_
_entity.id
_entity.type
_entity.pdbx_description
1 polymer ?
#
loop_
_entity_poly.entity_id
_entity_poly.type
_entity_poly.pdbx_seq_one_letter_code
_entity_poly.pdbx_strand_id
1 'polypeptide(L)'
;MVSKAHIDELLDGPRLTDNDSAALVQIAQQMTVCEVTLRQPNYDSDLNSSRTIETIIRRLPPELHFRWADEAAIITRSNPEPQFTDLTRFVKERADAASLRYGGKLVISLKSEVYDSPR
;
A
#
# COMPACT_ATOMS: atom_id res chain seq x y z
N MET A 1 -7.00 -22.45 0.10
CA MET A 1 -6.08 -21.48 0.74
C MET A 1 -5.84 -20.31 -0.21
N VAL A 2 -6.87 -19.53 -0.51
CA VAL A 2 -6.75 -18.42 -1.48
C VAL A 2 -5.98 -17.24 -0.85
N SER A 3 -6.21 -17.01 0.43
CA SER A 3 -5.55 -15.99 1.25
C SER A 3 -4.02 -16.07 1.27
N LYS A 4 -3.45 -17.26 1.56
CA LYS A 4 -1.99 -17.45 1.58
C LYS A 4 -1.35 -17.31 0.20
N ALA A 5 -2.03 -17.75 -0.85
CA ALA A 5 -1.52 -17.61 -2.21
C ALA A 5 -1.36 -16.12 -2.61
N HIS A 6 -2.28 -15.24 -2.20
CA HIS A 6 -2.15 -13.81 -2.44
C HIS A 6 -1.01 -13.17 -1.64
N ILE A 7 -0.81 -13.61 -0.39
CA ILE A 7 0.35 -13.17 0.41
C ILE A 7 1.65 -13.66 -0.22
N ASP A 8 1.74 -14.93 -0.59
CA ASP A 8 2.92 -15.50 -1.23
C ASP A 8 3.22 -14.80 -2.57
N GLU A 9 2.21 -14.50 -3.38
CA GLU A 9 2.37 -13.72 -4.62
C GLU A 9 2.85 -12.29 -4.35
N LEU A 10 2.36 -11.66 -3.29
CA LEU A 10 2.82 -10.35 -2.83
C LEU A 10 4.26 -10.40 -2.28
N LEU A 11 4.70 -11.52 -1.71
CA LEU A 11 6.03 -11.68 -1.13
C LEU A 11 7.09 -12.15 -2.14
N ASP A 12 6.69 -12.97 -3.12
CA ASP A 12 7.59 -13.67 -4.06
C ASP A 12 7.72 -12.96 -5.42
N GLY A 13 6.98 -11.87 -5.64
CA GLY A 13 7.08 -11.13 -6.89
C GLY A 13 8.44 -10.44 -7.11
N PRO A 14 8.71 -9.96 -8.34
CA PRO A 14 9.99 -9.33 -8.70
C PRO A 14 10.24 -8.02 -7.93
N ARG A 15 11.52 -7.69 -7.70
CA ARG A 15 11.90 -6.40 -7.11
C ARG A 15 11.62 -5.26 -8.09
N LEU A 16 11.15 -4.14 -7.56
CA LEU A 16 10.85 -2.95 -8.34
C LEU A 16 12.15 -2.20 -8.66
N THR A 17 12.27 -1.70 -9.88
CA THR A 17 13.34 -0.78 -10.29
C THR A 17 12.86 0.66 -10.14
N ASP A 18 13.79 1.58 -9.84
CA ASP A 18 13.49 2.99 -9.47
C ASP A 18 12.65 3.77 -10.48
N ASN A 19 12.55 3.31 -11.74
CA ASN A 19 11.85 4.03 -12.81
C ASN A 19 10.56 3.32 -13.30
N ASP A 20 10.16 2.22 -12.65
CA ASP A 20 9.02 1.42 -13.08
C ASP A 20 7.72 1.82 -12.37
N SER A 21 7.18 2.95 -12.79
CA SER A 21 5.87 3.44 -12.33
C SER A 21 4.74 2.43 -12.53
N ALA A 22 4.81 1.58 -13.57
CA ALA A 22 3.82 0.54 -13.82
C ALA A 22 3.92 -0.57 -12.78
N ALA A 23 5.13 -0.99 -12.45
CA ALA A 23 5.34 -2.00 -11.42
C ALA A 23 4.98 -1.48 -10.02
N LEU A 24 5.15 -0.17 -9.74
CA LEU A 24 4.66 0.45 -8.51
C LEU A 24 3.12 0.41 -8.40
N VAL A 25 2.41 0.65 -9.52
CA VAL A 25 0.95 0.50 -9.57
C VAL A 25 0.53 -0.96 -9.38
N GLN A 26 1.26 -1.91 -9.97
CA GLN A 26 0.98 -3.34 -9.78
C GLN A 26 1.11 -3.76 -8.32
N ILE A 27 2.19 -3.38 -7.62
CA ILE A 27 2.34 -3.75 -6.20
C ILE A 27 1.27 -3.08 -5.33
N ALA A 28 0.90 -1.82 -5.60
CA ALA A 28 -0.19 -1.14 -4.88
C ALA A 28 -1.53 -1.88 -5.04
N GLN A 29 -1.80 -2.36 -6.26
CA GLN A 29 -3.01 -3.10 -6.58
C GLN A 29 -3.00 -4.49 -5.93
N GLN A 30 -1.87 -5.20 -5.94
CA GLN A 30 -1.70 -6.46 -5.23
C GLN A 30 -1.91 -6.29 -3.71
N MET A 31 -1.36 -5.24 -3.10
CA MET A 31 -1.55 -4.93 -1.69
C MET A 31 -3.02 -4.62 -1.36
N THR A 32 -3.71 -3.86 -2.20
CA THR A 32 -5.14 -3.55 -2.02
C THR A 32 -6.00 -4.81 -2.15
N VAL A 33 -5.71 -5.67 -3.13
CA VAL A 33 -6.40 -6.96 -3.30
C VAL A 33 -6.16 -7.86 -2.09
N CYS A 34 -4.93 -7.89 -1.58
CA CYS A 34 -4.59 -8.59 -0.34
C CYS A 34 -5.42 -8.03 0.83
N GLU A 35 -5.41 -6.72 1.07
CA GLU A 35 -6.19 -6.08 2.14
C GLU A 35 -7.69 -6.43 2.08
N VAL A 36 -8.30 -6.32 0.89
CA VAL A 36 -9.73 -6.59 0.70
C VAL A 36 -10.06 -8.08 0.85
N THR A 37 -9.22 -8.96 0.29
CA THR A 37 -9.44 -10.42 0.31
C THR A 37 -9.12 -11.02 1.68
N LEU A 38 -8.21 -10.40 2.42
CA LEU A 38 -7.69 -10.85 3.72
C LEU A 38 -8.32 -10.12 4.90
N ARG A 39 -9.36 -9.31 4.69
CA ARG A 39 -10.16 -8.64 5.73
C ARG A 39 -10.89 -9.60 6.70
N GLN A 40 -10.55 -10.89 6.66
CA GLN A 40 -10.96 -11.88 7.63
C GLN A 40 -10.05 -11.78 8.86
N PRO A 41 -10.60 -11.79 10.09
CA PRO A 41 -9.86 -11.51 11.33
C PRO A 41 -8.70 -12.48 11.60
N ASN A 42 -8.63 -13.62 10.92
CA ASN A 42 -7.61 -14.64 11.13
C ASN A 42 -6.29 -14.37 10.36
N TYR A 43 -6.27 -13.41 9.42
CA TYR A 43 -5.08 -13.12 8.60
C TYR A 43 -4.45 -11.76 8.91
N ASP A 44 -5.12 -10.94 9.72
CA ASP A 44 -4.65 -9.63 10.11
C ASP A 44 -3.31 -9.70 10.85
N SER A 45 -3.14 -10.69 11.73
CA SER A 45 -1.87 -10.93 12.44
C SER A 45 -0.73 -11.40 11.53
N ASP A 46 -1.03 -12.19 10.49
CA ASP A 46 -0.03 -12.66 9.52
C ASP A 46 0.43 -11.50 8.62
N LEU A 47 -0.49 -10.61 8.25
CA LEU A 47 -0.21 -9.41 7.46
C LEU A 47 0.55 -8.34 8.25
N ASN A 48 0.15 -8.12 9.49
CA ASN A 48 0.79 -7.17 10.40
C ASN A 48 2.07 -7.71 11.04
N SER A 49 2.50 -8.92 10.68
CA SER A 49 3.81 -9.42 11.10
C SER A 49 4.93 -8.57 10.50
N SER A 50 5.90 -8.18 11.33
CA SER A 50 7.08 -7.42 10.89
C SER A 50 7.79 -8.11 9.71
N ARG A 51 7.76 -9.44 9.64
CA ARG A 51 8.33 -10.23 8.53
C ARG A 51 7.66 -9.90 7.19
N THR A 52 6.33 -9.79 7.18
CA THR A 52 5.53 -9.50 5.97
C THR A 52 5.82 -8.07 5.52
N ILE A 53 5.75 -7.12 6.45
CA ILE A 53 6.04 -5.70 6.21
C ILE A 53 7.48 -5.51 5.67
N GLU A 54 8.49 -6.10 6.32
CA GLU A 54 9.88 -6.02 5.87
C GLU A 54 10.11 -6.62 4.49
N THR A 55 9.41 -7.70 4.15
CA THR A 55 9.56 -8.34 2.83
C THR A 55 9.00 -7.45 1.74
N ILE A 56 7.85 -6.81 1.98
CA ILE A 56 7.25 -5.85 1.05
C ILE A 56 8.14 -4.63 0.89
N ILE A 57 8.65 -4.08 2.00
CA ILE A 57 9.60 -2.97 1.95
C ILE A 57 10.80 -3.37 1.09
N ARG A 58 11.41 -4.54 1.30
CA ARG A 58 12.56 -5.02 0.49
C ARG A 58 12.29 -5.14 -1.02
N ARG A 59 11.04 -5.22 -1.44
CA ARG A 59 10.65 -5.25 -2.86
C ARG A 59 10.50 -3.84 -3.45
N LEU A 60 10.31 -2.83 -2.62
CA LEU A 60 10.23 -1.44 -3.06
C LEU A 60 11.59 -0.95 -3.57
N PRO A 61 11.61 0.09 -4.42
CA PRO A 61 12.83 0.75 -4.82
C PRO A 61 13.47 1.49 -3.63
N PRO A 62 14.81 1.64 -3.57
CA PRO A 62 15.51 2.32 -2.49
C PRO A 62 14.99 3.75 -2.23
N GLU A 63 14.55 4.49 -3.25
CA GLU A 63 13.93 5.81 -3.05
C GLU A 63 12.69 5.73 -2.15
N LEU A 64 11.84 4.73 -2.35
CA LEU A 64 10.63 4.54 -1.54
C LEU A 64 10.95 4.04 -0.13
N HIS A 65 12.08 3.36 0.09
CA HIS A 65 12.50 2.96 1.44
C HIS A 65 12.74 4.18 2.32
N PHE A 66 13.47 5.18 1.81
CA PHE A 66 13.75 6.41 2.56
C PHE A 66 12.47 7.18 2.85
N ARG A 67 11.57 7.28 1.87
CA ARG A 67 10.29 7.96 2.05
C ARG A 67 9.36 7.22 3.00
N TRP A 68 9.38 5.88 2.98
CA TRP A 68 8.64 5.07 3.95
C TRP A 68 9.22 5.23 5.35
N ALA A 69 10.54 5.28 5.51
CA ALA A 69 11.16 5.47 6.82
C ALA A 69 10.76 6.80 7.47
N ASP A 70 10.63 7.87 6.68
CA ASP A 70 10.14 9.17 7.14
C ASP A 70 8.66 9.10 7.57
N GLU A 71 7.80 8.48 6.75
CA GLU A 71 6.38 8.27 7.08
C GLU A 71 6.20 7.37 8.31
N ALA A 72 6.95 6.27 8.39
CA ALA A 72 6.95 5.35 9.51
C ALA A 72 7.44 6.04 10.79
N ALA A 73 8.40 6.97 10.71
CA ALA A 73 8.84 7.75 11.85
C ALA A 73 7.74 8.71 12.35
N ILE A 74 6.89 9.23 11.45
CA ILE A 74 5.70 10.02 11.81
C ILE A 74 4.63 9.12 12.44
N ILE A 75 4.34 7.97 11.83
CA ILE A 75 3.35 7.00 12.34
C ILE A 75 3.77 6.50 13.72
N THR A 76 5.05 6.17 13.92
CA THR A 76 5.61 5.68 15.19
C THR A 76 5.41 6.68 16.35
N ARG A 77 5.31 7.98 16.04
CA ARG A 77 5.00 9.01 17.07
C ARG A 77 3.54 8.97 17.51
N SER A 78 2.63 8.47 16.68
CA SER A 78 1.19 8.39 16.96
C SER A 78 0.71 6.98 17.30
N ASN A 79 1.40 5.94 16.82
CA ASN A 79 1.06 4.53 17.01
C ASN A 79 2.36 3.71 17.06
N PRO A 80 2.57 2.82 18.05
CA PRO A 80 3.86 2.17 18.27
C PRO A 80 4.35 1.26 17.13
N GLU A 81 3.47 0.78 16.25
CA GLU A 81 3.87 -0.04 15.09
C GLU A 81 3.07 0.33 13.83
N PRO A 82 3.74 0.60 12.70
CA PRO A 82 3.08 0.78 11.41
C PRO A 82 2.45 -0.54 10.95
N GLN A 83 1.19 -0.49 10.53
CA GLN A 83 0.42 -1.65 10.10
C GLN A 83 0.54 -1.87 8.59
N PHE A 84 0.14 -3.06 8.14
CA PHE A 84 0.06 -3.39 6.71
C PHE A 84 -0.83 -2.39 5.94
N THR A 85 -1.89 -1.89 6.57
CA THR A 85 -2.78 -0.87 6.01
C THR A 85 -2.07 0.47 5.77
N ASP A 86 -1.17 0.87 6.67
CA ASP A 86 -0.41 2.11 6.53
C ASP A 86 0.58 2.02 5.35
N LEU A 87 1.25 0.88 5.22
CA LEU A 87 2.14 0.61 4.09
C LEU A 87 1.36 0.55 2.77
N THR A 88 0.20 -0.12 2.77
CA THR A 88 -0.68 -0.21 1.59
C THR A 88 -1.11 1.17 1.13
N ARG A 89 -1.53 2.03 2.07
CA ARG A 89 -1.89 3.41 1.78
C ARG A 89 -0.73 4.20 1.20
N PHE A 90 0.45 4.14 1.82
CA PHE A 90 1.64 4.84 1.34
C PHE A 90 2.00 4.42 -0.10
N VAL A 91 2.06 3.11 -0.37
CA VAL A 91 2.41 2.59 -1.70
C VAL A 91 1.36 2.99 -2.73
N LYS A 92 0.08 2.96 -2.37
CA LYS A 92 -1.03 3.42 -3.22
C LYS A 92 -0.93 4.91 -3.53
N GLU A 93 -0.69 5.77 -2.54
CA GLU A 93 -0.53 7.21 -2.76
C GLU A 93 0.66 7.51 -3.68
N ARG A 94 1.75 6.73 -3.58
CA ARG A 94 2.91 6.85 -4.49
C ARG A 94 2.61 6.33 -5.90
N ALA A 95 1.89 5.22 -6.01
CA ALA A 95 1.41 4.69 -7.29
C ALA A 95 0.43 5.65 -7.97
N ASP A 96 -0.48 6.27 -7.20
CA ASP A 96 -1.41 7.29 -7.67
C ASP A 96 -0.64 8.54 -8.11
N ALA A 97 0.35 9.00 -7.34
CA ALA A 97 1.20 10.12 -7.74
C ALA A 97 2.03 9.82 -9.01
N ALA A 98 2.52 8.59 -9.17
CA ALA A 98 3.31 8.16 -10.32
C ALA A 98 2.44 7.92 -11.58
N SER A 99 1.22 7.40 -11.41
CA SER A 99 0.24 7.20 -12.48
C SER A 99 -0.45 8.51 -12.89
N LEU A 100 -0.56 9.47 -11.97
CA LEU A 100 -1.01 10.83 -12.23
C LEU A 100 0.09 11.61 -12.96
N ARG A 101 0.32 11.23 -14.22
CA ARG A 101 1.35 11.89 -15.04
C ARG A 101 1.10 13.38 -15.20
N TYR A 102 -0.14 13.89 -15.06
CA TYR A 102 -0.47 15.31 -14.80
C TYR A 102 -1.91 15.44 -14.23
N GLY A 103 -2.09 15.85 -12.96
CA GLY A 103 -3.21 16.64 -12.40
C GLY A 103 -4.71 16.35 -12.69
N GLY A 104 -5.11 15.32 -13.42
CA GLY A 104 -6.47 15.27 -14.02
C GLY A 104 -7.56 14.49 -13.29
N LYS A 105 -7.24 13.57 -12.36
CA LYS A 105 -8.25 12.60 -11.89
C LYS A 105 -8.47 12.50 -10.37
N LEU A 106 -7.78 13.31 -9.56
CA LEU A 106 -7.94 13.28 -8.10
C LEU A 106 -8.94 14.31 -7.54
N VAL A 107 -9.30 15.36 -8.29
CA VAL A 107 -10.28 16.36 -7.78
C VAL A 107 -11.73 15.89 -7.97
N ILE A 108 -12.00 14.96 -8.89
CA ILE A 108 -13.37 14.55 -9.23
C ILE A 108 -14.01 13.59 -8.22
N SER A 109 -13.23 12.78 -7.48
CA SER A 109 -13.82 11.87 -6.47
C SER A 109 -13.90 12.46 -5.06
N LEU A 110 -13.06 13.43 -4.69
CA LEU A 110 -13.15 14.06 -3.37
C LEU A 110 -14.26 15.12 -3.26
N LYS A 111 -14.90 15.52 -4.38
CA LYS A 111 -16.07 16.41 -4.36
C LYS A 111 -17.41 15.69 -4.50
N SER A 112 -17.45 14.45 -4.99
CA SER A 112 -18.74 13.76 -5.21
C SER A 112 -19.33 13.16 -3.93
N GLU A 113 -18.52 12.88 -2.91
CA GLU A 113 -19.01 12.24 -1.67
C GLU A 113 -19.38 13.24 -0.56
N VAL A 114 -19.08 14.53 -0.75
CA VAL A 114 -19.47 15.60 0.21
C VAL A 114 -20.86 16.19 -0.11
N TYR A 115 -21.49 15.79 -1.23
CA TYR A 115 -22.82 16.27 -1.65
C TYR A 115 -23.93 15.19 -1.60
N ASP A 116 -23.71 14.06 -0.93
CA ASP A 116 -24.80 13.12 -0.63
C ASP A 116 -24.94 12.97 0.89
N SER A 117 -25.66 13.91 1.49
CA SER A 117 -26.27 13.73 2.81
C SER A 117 -27.74 14.07 2.68
N PRO A 118 -28.65 13.11 2.86
CA PRO A 118 -30.08 13.38 2.82
C PRO A 118 -30.51 14.03 4.13
N ARG A 119 -31.26 15.13 4.01
CA ARG A 119 -32.16 15.64 5.06
C ARG A 119 -33.55 15.78 4.47
#